data_AF-A0A7S3TJL9-F1
#
_entry.id   AF-A0A7S3TJL9-F1
#
_cell.length_a   1.000
_cell.length_b   1.000
_cell.length_c   1.000
_cell.angle_alpha   90.00
_cell.angle_beta   90.00
_cell.angle_gamma   90.00
#
_symmetry.space_group_name_H-M   'P 1'
#
loop_
_entity.id
_entity.type
_entity.pdbx_description
1 polymer ?
#
loop_
_entity_poly.entity_id
_entity_poly.type
_entity_poly.pdbx_seq_one_letter_code
_entity_poly.pdbx_strand_id
1 'polypeptide(L)'
;MLAASFCYAASKVRLSSHLRHHPPDDIAVGRLVGQAGCAAAFLGLVDKTQAVHELLPEQAGGLAEPADAVLAELVTWANGFTPQQLGLLLASSLLSGAGATWFQSNGQRKASAPKAQLWFAMTPVFGAVWAYLILGEALTYHECTGAALVVGAIVLSIPPPRDRSQAAAAAAAADAEAEPAGGAPLERL
;
A
#
# COMPACT_ATOMS: atom_id res chain seq x y z
N MET A 1 -12.34 -2.77 10.70
CA MET A 1 -12.17 -3.38 9.36
C MET A 1 -12.54 -2.41 8.25
N LEU A 2 -13.79 -1.93 8.13
CA LEU A 2 -14.22 -1.05 7.02
C LEU A 2 -13.41 0.25 6.88
N ALA A 3 -13.11 0.94 7.99
CA ALA A 3 -12.31 2.18 7.95
C ALA A 3 -10.88 1.95 7.41
N ALA A 4 -10.26 0.81 7.74
CA ALA A 4 -8.94 0.45 7.24
C ALA A 4 -8.97 0.12 5.74
N SER A 5 -9.98 -0.62 5.29
CA SER A 5 -10.18 -0.91 3.85
C SER A 5 -10.43 0.36 3.04
N PHE A 6 -11.22 1.31 3.56
CA PHE A 6 -11.46 2.60 2.91
C PHE A 6 -10.18 3.44 2.84
N CYS A 7 -9.44 3.56 3.95
CA CYS A 7 -8.17 4.28 4.01
C CYS A 7 -7.15 3.69 3.02
N TYR A 8 -7.08 2.36 2.93
CA TYR A 8 -6.23 1.66 1.98
C TYR A 8 -6.62 1.97 0.53
N ALA A 9 -7.90 1.89 0.19
CA ALA A 9 -8.39 2.21 -1.15
C ALA A 9 -8.10 3.68 -1.54
N ALA A 10 -8.39 4.64 -0.66
CA ALA A 10 -8.15 6.06 -0.89
C ALA A 10 -6.66 6.37 -1.08
N SER A 11 -5.79 5.75 -0.27
CA SER A 11 -4.34 5.86 -0.39
C SER A 11 -3.84 5.35 -1.73
N LYS A 12 -4.39 4.23 -2.24
CA LYS A 12 -3.99 3.64 -3.53
C LYS A 12 -4.41 4.47 -4.73
N VAL A 13 -5.58 5.12 -4.67
CA VAL A 13 -6.04 6.05 -5.73
C VAL A 13 -5.13 7.27 -5.80
N ARG A 14 -4.81 7.89 -4.66
CA ARG A 14 -3.88 9.03 -4.58
C ARG A 14 -2.44 8.65 -4.95
N LEU A 15 -2.00 7.45 -4.56
CA LEU A 15 -0.66 6.95 -4.90
C LEU A 15 -0.51 6.78 -6.42
N SER A 16 -1.54 6.30 -7.12
CA SER A 16 -1.51 6.14 -8.58
C SER A 16 -1.38 7.47 -9.34
N SER A 17 -1.97 8.56 -8.81
CA SER A 17 -1.74 9.89 -9.39
C SER A 17 -0.36 10.44 -9.04
N HIS A 18 0.11 10.23 -7.81
CA HIS A 18 1.39 10.75 -7.32
C HIS A 18 2.62 10.05 -7.95
N LEU A 19 2.51 8.75 -8.23
CA LEU A 19 3.52 7.92 -8.90
C LEU A 19 3.81 8.32 -10.37
N ARG A 20 2.98 9.18 -10.97
CA ARG A 20 3.27 9.73 -12.30
C ARG A 20 4.40 10.75 -12.29
N HIS A 21 4.66 11.37 -11.14
CA HIS A 21 5.58 12.49 -10.99
C HIS A 21 6.81 12.16 -10.14
N HIS A 22 6.80 11.09 -9.35
CA HIS A 22 7.92 10.69 -8.50
C HIS A 22 8.51 9.33 -8.93
N PRO A 23 9.84 9.17 -8.85
CA PRO A 23 10.48 7.90 -9.13
C PRO A 23 10.09 6.84 -8.08
N PRO A 24 10.05 5.55 -8.45
CA PRO A 24 9.62 4.47 -7.56
C PRO A 24 10.57 4.25 -6.38
N ASP A 25 11.84 4.65 -6.52
CA ASP A 25 12.88 4.49 -5.50
C ASP A 25 12.58 5.36 -4.28
N ASP A 26 12.23 6.64 -4.50
CA ASP A 26 11.87 7.58 -3.43
C ASP A 26 10.63 7.14 -2.65
N ILE A 27 9.67 6.49 -3.33
CA ILE A 27 8.45 5.99 -2.70
C ILE A 27 8.74 4.76 -1.83
N ALA A 28 9.63 3.87 -2.28
CA ALA A 28 10.03 2.71 -1.50
C ALA A 28 10.80 3.12 -0.24
N VAL A 29 11.76 4.04 -0.39
CA VAL A 29 12.53 4.60 0.74
C VAL A 29 11.61 5.35 1.69
N GLY A 30 10.77 6.26 1.18
CA GLY A 30 9.84 7.05 2.00
C GLY A 30 8.88 6.17 2.81
N ARG A 31 8.42 5.05 2.24
CA ARG A 31 7.56 4.10 2.96
C ARG A 31 8.31 3.35 4.06
N LEU A 32 9.54 2.90 3.81
CA LEU A 32 10.36 2.24 4.82
C LEU A 32 10.70 3.19 5.98
N VAL A 33 11.11 4.42 5.66
CA VAL A 33 11.39 5.47 6.64
C VAL A 33 10.14 5.79 7.45
N GLY A 34 8.99 5.93 6.80
CA GLY A 34 7.71 6.16 7.49
C GLY A 34 7.32 5.02 8.43
N GLN A 35 7.45 3.76 7.99
CA GLN A 35 7.18 2.58 8.82
C GLN A 35 8.13 2.49 10.02
N ALA A 36 9.42 2.71 9.80
CA ALA A 36 10.43 2.73 10.86
C ALA A 36 10.16 3.87 11.85
N GLY A 37 9.81 5.07 11.36
CA GLY A 37 9.45 6.21 12.20
C GLY A 37 8.20 5.94 13.06
N CYS A 38 7.15 5.34 12.48
CA CYS A 38 5.96 4.94 13.24
C CYS A 38 6.28 3.87 14.29
N ALA A 39 7.12 2.89 13.96
CA ALA A 39 7.54 1.85 14.90
C ALA A 39 8.35 2.45 16.07
N ALA A 40 9.30 3.33 15.79
CA ALA A 40 10.08 4.03 16.82
C ALA A 40 9.20 4.93 17.70
N ALA A 41 8.27 5.67 17.10
CA ALA A 41 7.32 6.50 17.85
C ALA A 41 6.39 5.66 18.74
N PHE A 42 5.95 4.49 18.26
CA PHE A 42 5.15 3.57 19.05
C PHE A 42 5.94 2.99 20.21
N LEU A 43 7.19 2.57 19.99
CA LEU A 43 8.07 2.07 21.07
C LEU A 43 8.34 3.17 22.12
N GLY A 44 8.63 4.40 21.70
CA GLY A 44 8.78 5.53 22.62
C GLY A 44 7.49 5.92 23.34
N LEU A 45 6.32 5.67 22.76
CA LEU A 45 5.03 5.83 23.43
C LEU A 45 4.79 4.71 24.44
N VAL A 46 5.12 3.46 24.08
CA VAL A 46 5.02 2.30 24.97
C VAL A 46 5.92 2.48 26.18
N ASP A 47 7.16 2.92 25.97
CA ASP A 47 8.12 3.26 27.02
C ASP A 47 7.58 4.36 27.95
N LYS A 48 7.02 5.44 27.39
CA LYS A 48 6.32 6.48 28.18
C LYS A 48 5.11 5.94 28.94
N THR A 49 4.35 5.00 28.38
CA THR A 49 3.18 4.41 29.07
C THR A 49 3.58 3.42 30.16
N GLN A 50 4.71 2.71 30.01
CA GLN A 50 5.29 1.84 31.03
C GLN A 50 5.90 2.69 32.17
N ALA A 51 6.62 3.75 31.83
CA ALA A 51 7.12 4.74 32.78
C ALA A 51 5.98 5.45 33.55
N VAL A 52 4.84 5.72 32.91
CA VAL A 52 3.64 6.25 33.56
C VAL A 52 2.95 5.23 34.49
N HIS A 53 3.16 3.92 34.30
CA HIS A 53 2.64 2.90 35.23
C HIS A 53 3.53 2.71 36.47
N GLU A 54 4.83 3.05 36.38
CA GLU A 54 5.79 2.94 37.49
C GLU A 54 6.01 4.25 38.27
N LEU A 55 5.71 5.44 37.71
CA LEU A 55 6.02 6.74 38.35
C LEU A 55 4.84 7.73 38.35
N LEU A 56 4.03 7.69 39.42
CA LEU A 56 3.95 8.88 40.29
C LEU A 56 5.29 8.88 41.07
N PRO A 57 6.14 9.91 41.12
CA PRO A 57 6.07 11.29 40.61
C PRO A 57 7.33 11.77 39.82
N GLU A 58 7.21 12.95 39.20
CA GLU A 58 8.23 14.00 39.05
C GLU A 58 9.68 13.60 38.71
N GLN A 59 10.08 13.67 37.44
CA GLN A 59 11.07 14.65 36.95
C GLN A 59 11.38 14.52 35.45
N ALA A 60 11.56 15.69 34.84
CA ALA A 60 11.70 15.94 33.41
C ALA A 60 13.08 15.60 32.84
N GLY A 61 13.14 15.29 31.53
CA GLY A 61 14.41 15.28 30.79
C GLY A 61 14.27 15.03 29.28
N GLY A 62 14.42 16.10 28.48
CA GLY A 62 14.99 16.11 27.12
C GLY A 62 14.37 15.25 26.00
N LEU A 63 13.85 15.89 24.94
CA LEU A 63 13.44 15.22 23.68
C LEU A 63 14.61 14.66 22.84
N ALA A 64 15.87 14.94 23.20
CA ALA A 64 17.08 14.49 22.48
C ALA A 64 17.69 13.18 23.03
N GLU A 65 17.59 12.94 24.35
CA GLU A 65 18.02 11.70 25.02
C GLU A 65 17.29 10.40 24.57
N PRO A 66 15.99 10.40 24.17
CA PRO A 66 15.31 9.14 23.83
C PRO A 66 15.78 8.55 22.51
N ALA A 67 16.29 9.34 21.57
CA ALA A 67 16.74 8.82 20.27
C ALA A 67 18.03 8.00 20.41
N ASP A 68 18.97 8.52 21.20
CA ASP A 68 20.25 7.84 21.46
C ASP A 68 20.06 6.61 22.36
N ALA A 69 19.14 6.68 23.33
CA ALA A 69 18.75 5.53 24.15
C ALA A 69 18.08 4.42 23.31
N VAL A 70 17.13 4.77 22.44
CA VAL A 70 16.49 3.82 21.52
C VAL A 70 17.51 3.23 20.55
N LEU A 71 18.43 4.03 20.02
CA LEU A 71 19.49 3.54 19.14
C LEU A 71 20.44 2.60 19.87
N ALA A 72 20.82 2.90 21.12
CA ALA A 72 21.67 2.05 21.94
C ALA A 72 20.97 0.72 22.29
N GLU A 73 19.68 0.73 22.61
CA GLU A 73 18.89 -0.49 22.81
C GLU A 73 18.81 -1.32 21.53
N LEU A 74 18.52 -0.69 20.39
CA LEU A 74 18.46 -1.35 19.08
C LEU A 74 19.80 -1.99 18.72
N VAL A 75 20.92 -1.31 18.97
CA VAL A 75 22.27 -1.85 18.73
C VAL A 75 22.56 -3.02 19.67
N THR A 76 22.20 -2.92 20.94
CA THR A 76 22.39 -3.99 21.92
C THR A 76 21.58 -5.24 21.55
N TRP A 77 20.32 -5.04 21.17
CA TRP A 77 19.45 -6.09 20.65
C TRP A 77 19.98 -6.68 19.34
N ALA A 78 20.45 -5.84 18.41
CA ALA A 78 21.01 -6.27 17.13
C ALA A 78 22.27 -7.13 17.29
N ASN A 79 23.13 -6.79 18.26
CA ASN A 79 24.32 -7.57 18.61
C ASN A 79 23.99 -8.95 19.22
N GLY A 80 22.74 -9.17 19.66
CA GLY A 80 22.27 -10.48 20.11
C GLY A 80 22.01 -11.47 18.97
N PHE A 81 21.99 -11.04 17.71
CA PHE A 81 21.74 -11.92 16.57
C PHE A 81 23.00 -12.53 16.00
N THR A 82 22.88 -13.77 15.55
CA THR A 82 23.88 -14.39 14.68
C THR A 82 23.92 -13.69 13.31
N PRO A 83 25.06 -13.69 12.60
CA PRO A 83 25.14 -13.12 11.25
C PRO A 83 24.10 -13.68 10.27
N GLN A 84 23.73 -14.95 10.43
CA GLN A 84 22.69 -15.60 9.63
C GLN A 84 21.31 -15.02 9.93
N GLN A 85 20.96 -14.81 11.20
CA GLN A 85 19.67 -14.22 11.59
C GLN A 85 19.55 -12.78 11.11
N LEU A 86 20.64 -12.00 11.22
CA LEU A 86 20.69 -10.65 10.68
C LEU A 86 20.50 -10.66 9.16
N GLY A 87 21.17 -11.59 8.46
CA GLY A 87 21.01 -11.78 7.02
C GLY A 87 19.57 -12.10 6.62
N LEU A 88 18.89 -13.00 7.34
CA LEU A 88 17.49 -13.34 7.09
C LEU A 88 16.55 -12.15 7.37
N LEU A 89 16.80 -11.39 8.44
CA LEU A 89 16.01 -10.22 8.80
C LEU A 89 16.14 -9.11 7.75
N LEU A 90 17.37 -8.83 7.30
CA LEU A 90 17.63 -7.90 6.22
C LEU A 90 17.02 -8.37 4.90
N ALA A 91 17.19 -9.65 4.55
CA ALA A 91 16.60 -10.22 3.34
C ALA A 91 15.07 -10.11 3.36
N SER A 92 14.42 -10.46 4.47
CA SER A 92 12.97 -10.34 4.63
C SER A 92 12.49 -8.89 4.48
N SER A 93 13.15 -7.96 5.18
CA SER A 93 12.76 -6.54 5.18
C SER A 93 13.00 -5.87 3.81
N LEU A 94 14.13 -6.15 3.18
CA LEU A 94 14.48 -5.56 1.87
C LEU A 94 13.65 -6.18 0.75
N LEU A 95 13.51 -7.51 0.71
CA LEU A 95 12.79 -8.19 -0.36
C LEU A 95 11.27 -7.95 -0.25
N SER A 96 10.68 -8.22 0.92
CA SER A 96 9.24 -8.07 1.13
C SER A 96 8.80 -6.62 1.33
N GLY A 97 9.68 -5.76 1.86
CA GLY A 97 9.37 -4.35 2.08
C GLY A 97 9.72 -3.50 0.86
N ALA A 98 11.02 -3.26 0.68
CA ALA A 98 11.56 -2.36 -0.36
C ALA A 98 11.23 -2.89 -1.76
N GLY A 99 11.60 -4.13 -2.04
CA GLY A 99 11.46 -4.78 -3.34
C GLY A 99 9.99 -4.88 -3.75
N ALA A 100 9.12 -5.41 -2.88
CA ALA A 100 7.69 -5.49 -3.18
C ALA A 100 7.07 -4.11 -3.41
N THR A 101 7.44 -3.10 -2.63
CA THR A 101 6.94 -1.71 -2.83
C THR A 101 7.42 -1.14 -4.15
N TRP A 102 8.66 -1.41 -4.53
CA TRP A 102 9.24 -0.97 -5.79
C TRP A 102 8.53 -1.62 -6.99
N PHE A 103 8.34 -2.94 -6.97
CA PHE A 103 7.60 -3.65 -8.01
C PHE A 103 6.14 -3.19 -8.08
N GLN A 104 5.48 -3.04 -6.94
CA GLN A 104 4.13 -2.51 -6.83
C GLN A 104 4.02 -1.12 -7.44
N SER A 105 4.94 -0.21 -7.09
CA SER A 105 4.96 1.16 -7.61
C SER A 105 5.20 1.19 -9.13
N ASN A 106 6.12 0.38 -9.63
CA ASN A 106 6.36 0.25 -11.07
C ASN A 106 5.17 -0.34 -11.83
N GLY A 107 4.50 -1.35 -11.26
CA GLY A 107 3.29 -1.91 -11.84
C GLY A 107 2.14 -0.89 -11.88
N GLN A 108 1.93 -0.15 -10.79
CA GLN A 108 0.88 0.87 -10.69
C GLN A 108 1.12 2.10 -11.59
N ARG A 109 2.36 2.36 -12.02
CA ARG A 109 2.65 3.39 -13.03
C ARG A 109 2.14 3.01 -14.42
N LYS A 110 2.14 1.72 -14.74
CA LYS A 110 1.78 1.18 -16.07
C LYS A 110 0.33 0.72 -16.17
N ALA A 111 -0.33 0.41 -15.06
CA ALA A 111 -1.71 -0.04 -15.01
C ALA A 111 -2.66 1.05 -14.49
N SER A 112 -3.88 1.12 -15.04
CA SER A 112 -4.92 1.97 -14.46
C SER A 112 -5.29 1.49 -13.05
N ALA A 113 -5.67 2.41 -12.17
CA ALA A 113 -5.99 2.08 -10.77
C ALA A 113 -7.00 0.91 -10.62
N PRO A 114 -8.11 0.84 -11.41
CA PRO A 114 -9.03 -0.29 -11.33
C PRO A 114 -8.39 -1.63 -11.72
N LYS A 115 -7.58 -1.66 -12.79
CA LYS A 115 -6.88 -2.88 -13.23
C LYS A 115 -5.85 -3.33 -12.20
N ALA A 116 -5.11 -2.40 -11.60
CA ALA A 116 -4.15 -2.71 -10.55
C ALA A 116 -4.84 -3.27 -9.29
N GLN A 117 -6.03 -2.79 -8.93
CA GLN A 117 -6.78 -3.30 -7.78
C GLN A 117 -7.24 -4.75 -7.98
N LEU A 118 -7.61 -5.15 -9.20
CA LEU A 118 -7.93 -6.56 -9.48
C LEU A 118 -6.73 -7.48 -9.21
N TRP A 119 -5.53 -7.07 -9.63
CA TRP A 119 -4.31 -7.81 -9.31
C TRP A 119 -4.00 -7.83 -7.80
N PHE A 120 -4.24 -6.73 -7.07
CA PHE A 120 -4.08 -6.74 -5.61
C PHE A 120 -5.08 -7.66 -4.91
N ALA A 121 -6.30 -7.78 -5.44
CA ALA A 121 -7.29 -8.72 -4.91
C ALA A 121 -6.84 -10.19 -5.04
N MET A 122 -5.91 -10.51 -5.95
CA MET A 122 -5.32 -11.85 -6.09
C MET A 122 -4.19 -12.15 -5.10
N THR A 123 -3.70 -11.17 -4.33
CA THR A 123 -2.64 -11.37 -3.32
C THR A 123 -2.85 -12.59 -2.42
N PRO A 124 -4.03 -12.85 -1.83
CA PRO A 124 -4.24 -14.04 -1.01
C PRO A 124 -4.09 -15.36 -1.79
N VAL A 125 -4.47 -15.40 -3.08
CA VAL A 125 -4.30 -16.58 -3.93
C VAL A 125 -2.82 -16.84 -4.18
N PHE A 126 -2.05 -15.80 -4.51
CA PHE A 126 -0.60 -15.93 -4.66
C PHE A 126 0.07 -16.31 -3.35
N GLY A 127 -0.39 -15.77 -2.22
CA GLY A 127 0.10 -16.15 -0.89
C GLY A 127 -0.09 -17.64 -0.63
N ALA A 128 -1.28 -18.18 -0.89
CA ALA A 128 -1.56 -19.60 -0.74
C ALA A 128 -0.68 -20.49 -1.66
N VAL A 129 -0.47 -20.07 -2.92
CA VAL A 129 0.41 -20.79 -3.85
C VAL A 129 1.86 -20.79 -3.35
N TRP A 130 2.38 -19.66 -2.88
CA TRP A 130 3.75 -19.60 -2.37
C TRP A 130 3.92 -20.32 -1.03
N ALA A 131 2.91 -20.33 -0.16
CA ALA A 131 2.91 -21.14 1.06
C ALA A 131 3.00 -22.64 0.72
N TYR A 132 2.22 -23.11 -0.25
CA TYR A 132 2.31 -24.48 -0.74
C TYR A 132 3.70 -24.80 -1.33
N LEU A 133 4.26 -23.92 -2.16
CA LEU A 133 5.52 -24.17 -2.87
C LEU A 133 6.79 -24.03 -1.99
N ILE A 134 6.84 -23.02 -1.11
CA ILE A 134 8.04 -22.68 -0.34
C ILE A 134 7.98 -23.29 1.06
N LEU A 135 6.83 -23.18 1.74
CA LEU A 135 6.68 -23.69 3.10
C LEU A 135 6.26 -25.18 3.11
N GLY A 136 5.77 -25.70 1.99
CA GLY A 136 5.29 -27.08 1.88
C GLY A 136 3.95 -27.30 2.59
N GLU A 137 3.19 -26.23 2.86
CA GLU A 137 1.90 -26.31 3.53
C GLU A 137 0.85 -26.93 2.60
N ALA A 138 0.02 -27.84 3.13
CA ALA A 138 -1.06 -28.44 2.36
C ALA A 138 -2.23 -27.45 2.23
N LEU A 139 -2.70 -27.24 1.00
CA LEU A 139 -3.90 -26.44 0.74
C LEU A 139 -5.15 -27.21 1.17
N THR A 140 -5.90 -26.61 2.10
CA THR A 140 -7.18 -27.10 2.55
C THR A 140 -8.27 -26.86 1.51
N TYR A 141 -9.37 -27.62 1.58
CA TYR A 141 -10.55 -27.40 0.75
C TYR A 141 -11.12 -25.97 0.90
N HIS A 142 -11.04 -25.38 2.09
CA HIS A 142 -11.50 -24.01 2.34
C HIS A 142 -10.64 -22.97 1.62
N GLU A 143 -9.31 -23.15 1.59
CA GLU A 143 -8.41 -22.26 0.87
C GLU A 143 -8.57 -22.38 -0.64
N CYS A 144 -8.74 -23.60 -1.16
CA CYS A 144 -9.01 -23.82 -2.58
C CYS A 144 -10.33 -23.18 -3.03
N THR A 145 -11.40 -23.37 -2.24
CA THR A 145 -12.72 -22.78 -2.56
C THR A 145 -12.69 -21.25 -2.43
N GLY A 146 -12.03 -20.71 -1.40
CA GLY A 146 -11.82 -19.27 -1.26
C GLY A 146 -11.03 -18.68 -2.44
N ALA A 147 -9.95 -19.34 -2.86
CA ALA A 147 -9.16 -18.92 -4.02
C ALA A 147 -9.99 -18.94 -5.31
N ALA A 148 -10.78 -19.99 -5.54
CA ALA A 148 -11.67 -20.08 -6.69
C ALA A 148 -12.72 -18.96 -6.71
N LEU A 149 -13.31 -18.63 -5.55
CA LEU A 149 -14.27 -17.53 -5.42
C LEU A 149 -13.63 -16.17 -5.72
N VAL A 150 -12.41 -15.91 -5.24
CA VAL A 150 -11.68 -14.67 -5.54
C VAL A 150 -11.41 -14.54 -7.04
N VAL A 151 -10.90 -15.61 -7.66
CA VAL A 151 -10.64 -15.61 -9.11
C VAL A 151 -11.93 -15.40 -9.90
N GLY A 152 -13.00 -16.11 -9.53
CA GLY A 152 -14.32 -15.95 -10.16
C GLY A 152 -14.87 -14.53 -10.05
N ALA A 153 -14.80 -13.92 -8.87
CA ALA A 153 -15.24 -12.54 -8.65
C ALA A 153 -14.46 -11.54 -9.51
N ILE A 154 -13.14 -11.74 -9.67
CA ILE A 154 -12.30 -10.89 -10.53
C ILE A 154 -12.71 -11.03 -11.99
N VAL A 155 -12.86 -12.27 -12.48
CA VAL A 155 -13.25 -12.53 -13.88
C VAL A 155 -14.61 -11.88 -14.19
N LEU A 156 -15.57 -11.99 -13.28
CA LEU A 156 -16.89 -11.36 -13.42
C LEU A 156 -16.84 -9.82 -13.36
N SER A 157 -15.82 -9.25 -12.71
CA SER A 157 -15.67 -7.80 -12.54
C SER A 157 -14.99 -7.11 -13.72
N ILE A 158 -14.41 -7.86 -14.67
CA ILE A 158 -13.75 -7.27 -15.85
C ILE A 158 -14.83 -6.89 -16.87
N PRO A 159 -14.98 -5.59 -17.21
CA PRO A 159 -15.95 -5.19 -18.21
C PRO A 159 -15.57 -5.76 -19.59
N PRO A 160 -16.57 -6.15 -20.42
CA PRO A 160 -16.30 -6.63 -21.77
C PRO A 160 -15.58 -5.55 -22.59
N PRO A 161 -14.72 -5.94 -23.55
CA PRO A 161 -14.07 -4.98 -24.44
C PRO A 161 -15.14 -4.12 -25.13
N ARG A 162 -15.12 -2.81 -24.90
CA ARG A 162 -16.01 -1.90 -25.64
C ARG A 162 -15.62 -1.94 -27.12
N ASP A 163 -16.57 -2.28 -27.97
CA ASP A 163 -16.40 -2.23 -29.41
C ASP A 163 -16.04 -0.79 -29.84
N ARG A 164 -15.15 -0.65 -30.83
CA ARG A 164 -14.63 0.65 -31.30
C ARG A 164 -15.77 1.57 -31.77
N SER A 165 -16.85 0.97 -32.27
CA SER A 165 -18.10 1.64 -32.63
C SER A 165 -18.80 2.28 -31.43
N GLN A 166 -18.85 1.62 -30.27
CA GLN A 166 -19.46 2.16 -29.05
C GLN A 166 -18.61 3.28 -28.43
N ALA A 167 -17.29 3.20 -28.54
CA ALA A 167 -16.39 4.26 -28.10
C ALA A 167 -16.54 5.54 -28.97
N ALA A 168 -16.69 5.38 -30.29
CA ALA A 168 -16.96 6.49 -31.21
C ALA A 168 -18.35 7.10 -31.00
N ALA A 169 -19.38 6.27 -30.76
CA ALA A 169 -20.73 6.74 -30.47
C ALA A 169 -20.82 7.50 -29.14
N ALA A 170 -20.11 7.06 -28.11
CA ALA A 170 -20.06 7.75 -26.82
C ALA A 170 -19.30 9.09 -26.89
N ALA A 171 -18.25 9.18 -27.70
CA ALA A 171 -17.54 10.44 -27.95
C ALA A 171 -18.43 11.44 -28.70
N ALA A 172 -19.13 10.98 -29.76
CA ALA A 172 -20.06 11.81 -30.51
C ALA A 172 -21.25 12.29 -29.67
N ALA A 173 -21.74 11.48 -28.73
CA ALA A 173 -22.79 11.88 -27.80
C ALA A 173 -22.31 12.94 -26.79
N ALA A 174 -21.06 12.84 -26.30
CA ALA A 174 -20.47 13.82 -25.40
C ALA A 174 -20.18 15.16 -26.09
N ASP A 175 -19.77 15.13 -27.36
CA ASP A 175 -19.59 16.35 -28.17
C ASP A 175 -20.93 17.02 -28.51
N ALA A 176 -22.00 16.24 -28.70
CA ALA A 176 -23.36 16.76 -28.93
C ALA A 176 -23.98 17.39 -27.67
N GLU A 177 -23.64 16.92 -26.47
CA GLU A 177 -24.04 17.56 -25.20
C GLU A 177 -23.21 18.82 -24.87
N ALA A 178 -22.07 19.03 -25.54
CA ALA A 178 -21.18 20.17 -25.33
C ALA A 178 -21.48 21.39 -26.21
N GLU A 179 -22.48 21.32 -27.11
CA GLU A 179 -22.95 22.49 -27.86
C GLU A 179 -23.91 23.32 -26.98
N PRO A 180 -23.52 24.51 -26.48
CA PRO A 180 -24.47 25.38 -25.78
C PRO A 180 -25.46 25.93 -26.80
N ALA A 181 -26.75 25.71 -26.54
CA ALA A 181 -27.85 26.36 -27.23
C ALA A 181 -27.56 27.87 -27.40
N GLY A 182 -27.76 28.36 -28.64
CA GLY A 182 -27.48 29.72 -29.10
C GLY A 182 -27.91 30.82 -28.12
N GLY A 183 -27.18 31.92 -28.04
CA GLY A 183 -27.18 32.91 -29.12
C GLY A 183 -28.25 33.96 -28.81
N ALA A 184 -27.96 34.86 -27.87
CA ALA A 184 -28.71 36.10 -27.70
C ALA A 184 -27.87 37.25 -28.28
N PRO A 185 -28.38 38.04 -29.23
CA PRO A 185 -27.66 39.18 -29.77
C PRO A 185 -27.67 40.32 -28.75
N LEU A 186 -26.48 40.84 -28.42
CA LEU A 186 -26.32 42.09 -27.68
C LEU A 186 -26.75 43.25 -28.59
N GLU A 187 -28.00 43.68 -28.48
CA GLU A 187 -28.43 44.97 -29.00
C GLU A 187 -27.88 46.12 -28.15
N ARG A 188 -27.42 47.15 -28.85
CA ARG A 188 -26.90 48.42 -28.35
C ARG A 188 -27.92 49.11 -27.45
N LEU A 189 -27.45 49.68 -26.33
CA LEU A 189 -27.72 51.04 -25.86
C LEU A 189 -26.80 51.39 -24.68
#